data_AF-A0A4U0V8C6-F1
#
_entry.id   AF-A0A4U0V8C6-F1
#
_cell.length_a   1.000
_cell.length_b   1.000
_cell.length_c   1.000
_cell.angle_alpha   90.00
_cell.angle_beta   90.00
_cell.angle_gamma   90.00
#
_symmetry.space_group_name_H-M   'P 1'
#
loop_
_entity.id
_entity.type
_entity.pdbx_description
1 polymer ?
#
loop_
_entity_poly.entity_id
_entity_poly.type
_entity_poly.pdbx_seq_one_letter_code
_entity_poly.pdbx_strand_id
1 'polypeptide(L)'
;MDIVVDRDVPRTLPRGVAAAIESLPDMRKLLAEREKLSQSDGEDDGDLSNDAGHGECRKRDLAKRIRSLRAFHRTRALTKLRQQYFEHKDDAVIEQQLSGKAAPVLDARHGETASRLVLLERAQIAALFAARPTDTTSAQHLQDMLQAVQVMVALCRRKEGGGPRGHGAQDPALSSSPPPTPRTQETCVPAECQALQCLFCLSDMRLVNVDRHRSWSSRQRL
;
A
#
# COMPACT_ATOMS: atom_id res chain seq x y z
N MET A 1 8.17 10.07 8.86
CA MET A 1 7.90 10.67 7.53
C MET A 1 6.62 10.03 7.03
N ASP A 2 5.48 10.58 7.42
CA ASP A 2 4.20 10.10 6.93
C ASP A 2 4.01 10.65 5.51
N ILE A 3 3.87 9.75 4.54
CA ILE A 3 3.57 10.13 3.16
C ILE A 3 2.11 10.60 3.16
N VAL A 4 1.90 11.91 3.09
CA VAL A 4 0.55 12.48 2.92
C VAL A 4 0.06 12.08 1.53
N VAL A 5 -0.83 11.09 1.47
CA VAL A 5 -1.44 10.65 0.22
C VAL A 5 -2.58 11.60 -0.12
N ASP A 6 -2.39 12.37 -1.18
CA ASP A 6 -3.45 13.21 -1.77
C ASP A 6 -4.65 12.30 -2.18
N ARG A 7 -5.81 12.56 -1.57
CA ARG A 7 -7.03 11.77 -1.75
C ARG A 7 -7.77 12.13 -3.03
N ASP A 8 -7.55 13.32 -3.57
CA ASP A 8 -8.30 13.86 -4.70
C ASP A 8 -7.67 13.50 -6.05
N VAL A 9 -6.45 12.96 -6.02
CA VAL A 9 -5.78 12.40 -7.21
C VAL A 9 -6.67 11.35 -7.86
N PRO A 10 -7.03 11.49 -9.15
CA PRO A 10 -7.86 10.52 -9.85
C PRO A 10 -7.26 9.11 -9.82
N ARG A 11 -8.01 8.16 -9.24
CA ARG A 11 -7.63 6.74 -9.16
C ARG A 11 -8.38 5.86 -10.15
N THR A 12 -9.52 6.33 -10.63
CA THR A 12 -10.39 5.64 -11.56
C THR A 12 -10.75 6.56 -12.72
N LEU A 13 -11.09 5.95 -13.85
CA LEU A 13 -11.56 6.69 -15.00
C LEU A 13 -13.04 7.05 -14.85
N PRO A 14 -13.44 8.30 -15.19
CA PRO A 14 -14.85 8.64 -15.32
C PRO A 14 -15.57 7.73 -16.31
N ARG A 15 -16.83 7.40 -16.04
CA ARG A 15 -17.62 6.44 -16.82
C ARG A 15 -17.71 6.82 -18.31
N GLY A 16 -17.85 8.11 -18.61
CA GLY A 16 -17.89 8.62 -19.99
C GLY A 16 -16.58 8.37 -20.76
N VAL A 17 -15.43 8.62 -20.11
CA VAL A 17 -14.11 8.36 -20.71
C VAL A 17 -13.88 6.87 -20.89
N ALA A 18 -14.28 6.06 -19.91
CA ALA A 18 -14.17 4.61 -19.99
C ALA A 18 -15.03 4.02 -21.13
N ALA A 19 -16.21 4.60 -21.41
CA ALA A 19 -17.06 4.21 -22.53
C ALA A 19 -16.47 4.65 -23.88
N ALA A 20 -15.88 5.85 -23.95
CA ALA A 20 -15.25 6.35 -25.16
C ALA A 20 -14.09 5.46 -25.65
N ILE A 21 -13.41 4.74 -24.76
CA ILE A 21 -12.37 3.77 -25.14
C ILE A 21 -12.90 2.67 -26.08
N GLU A 22 -14.14 2.21 -25.88
CA GLU A 22 -14.74 1.19 -26.75
C GLU A 22 -15.03 1.73 -28.17
N SER A 23 -15.16 3.05 -28.31
CA SER A 23 -15.38 3.71 -29.60
C SER A 23 -14.10 3.98 -30.40
N LEU A 24 -12.92 3.72 -29.82
CA LEU A 24 -11.65 3.96 -30.49
C LEU A 24 -11.49 3.07 -31.74
N PRO A 25 -10.83 3.55 -32.81
CA PRO A 25 -10.79 2.85 -34.09
C PRO A 25 -10.20 1.44 -34.02
N ASP A 26 -9.16 1.26 -33.20
CA ASP A 26 -8.47 0.00 -32.96
C ASP A 26 -9.29 -0.96 -32.11
N MET A 27 -9.95 -0.46 -31.05
CA MET A 27 -10.92 -1.23 -30.26
C MET A 27 -12.12 -1.69 -31.11
N ARG A 28 -12.69 -0.79 -31.93
CA ARG A 28 -13.79 -1.13 -32.84
C ARG A 28 -13.42 -2.22 -33.84
N LYS A 29 -12.20 -2.20 -34.38
CA LYS A 29 -11.72 -3.25 -35.29
C LYS A 29 -11.71 -4.62 -34.62
N LEU A 30 -11.14 -4.71 -33.41
CA LEU A 30 -11.09 -5.98 -32.67
C LEU A 30 -12.49 -6.47 -32.22
N LEU A 31 -13.38 -5.54 -31.86
CA LEU A 31 -14.76 -5.89 -31.52
C LEU A 31 -15.55 -6.38 -32.73
N ALA A 32 -15.35 -5.77 -33.90
CA ALA A 32 -15.95 -6.23 -35.15
C ALA A 32 -15.37 -7.60 -35.59
N GLU A 33 -14.07 -7.84 -35.39
CA GLU A 33 -13.44 -9.13 -35.64
C GLU A 33 -14.00 -10.23 -34.71
N ARG A 34 -14.26 -9.90 -33.44
CA ARG A 34 -14.97 -10.79 -32.49
C ARG A 34 -16.36 -11.16 -32.98
N GLU A 35 -17.11 -10.16 -33.44
CA GLU A 35 -18.49 -10.32 -33.89
C GLU A 35 -18.56 -11.24 -35.12
N LYS A 36 -17.67 -11.01 -36.10
CA LYS A 36 -17.55 -11.87 -37.28
C LYS A 36 -17.22 -13.32 -36.93
N LEU A 37 -16.28 -13.52 -35.99
CA LEU A 37 -15.90 -14.85 -35.55
C LEU A 37 -17.08 -15.56 -34.88
N SER A 38 -17.85 -14.85 -34.05
CA SER A 38 -19.05 -15.39 -33.39
C SER A 38 -20.17 -15.72 -34.38
N GLN A 39 -20.27 -15.01 -35.50
CA GLN A 39 -21.26 -15.29 -36.55
C GLN A 39 -20.87 -16.53 -37.36
N SER A 40 -19.59 -16.69 -37.72
CA SER A 40 -19.12 -17.89 -38.43
C SER A 40 -19.23 -19.18 -37.63
N ASP A 41 -19.18 -19.11 -36.29
CA ASP A 41 -19.34 -20.30 -35.45
C ASP A 41 -20.77 -20.85 -35.43
N GLY A 42 -21.78 -20.01 -35.71
CA GLY A 42 -23.18 -20.43 -35.72
C GLY A 42 -23.64 -21.05 -37.05
N GLU A 43 -22.79 -21.01 -38.08
CA GLU A 43 -23.09 -21.51 -39.42
C GLU A 43 -22.50 -22.91 -39.67
N ASP A 44 -21.58 -23.39 -38.83
CA ASP A 44 -20.73 -24.57 -39.06
C ASP A 44 -20.98 -25.77 -38.10
N ASP A 45 -22.14 -25.84 -37.44
CA ASP A 45 -22.51 -26.94 -36.51
C ASP A 45 -22.73 -28.33 -37.19
N GLY A 46 -22.25 -28.51 -38.42
CA GLY A 46 -22.48 -29.70 -39.25
C GLY A 46 -21.33 -30.70 -39.34
N ASP A 47 -20.08 -30.36 -39.02
CA ASP A 47 -18.95 -31.26 -39.30
C ASP A 47 -17.94 -31.36 -38.15
N LEU A 48 -17.83 -32.55 -37.58
CA LEU A 48 -16.93 -32.90 -36.47
C LEU A 48 -15.49 -33.07 -36.99
N SER A 49 -14.84 -31.97 -37.39
CA SER A 49 -13.44 -31.97 -37.83
C SER A 49 -12.51 -31.33 -36.78
N ASN A 50 -11.23 -31.70 -36.83
CA ASN A 50 -10.12 -31.26 -35.96
C ASN A 50 -9.90 -29.73 -35.85
N ASP A 51 -10.69 -28.91 -36.55
CA ASP A 51 -10.60 -27.45 -36.56
C ASP A 51 -11.23 -26.75 -35.33
N ALA A 52 -12.02 -27.47 -34.52
CA ALA A 52 -12.62 -26.92 -33.30
C ALA A 52 -11.57 -26.32 -32.34
N GLY A 53 -10.39 -26.95 -32.22
CA GLY A 53 -9.29 -26.45 -31.40
C GLY A 53 -8.67 -25.14 -31.91
N HIS A 54 -8.61 -24.96 -33.24
CA HIS A 54 -8.09 -23.74 -33.87
C HIS A 54 -9.04 -22.56 -33.69
N GLY A 55 -10.36 -22.77 -33.79
CA GLY A 55 -11.39 -21.76 -33.53
C GLY A 55 -11.36 -21.24 -32.09
N GLU A 56 -11.30 -22.14 -31.11
CA GLU A 56 -11.20 -21.75 -29.70
C GLU A 56 -9.91 -20.99 -29.37
N CYS A 57 -8.78 -21.39 -29.96
CA CYS A 57 -7.51 -20.67 -29.79
C CYS A 57 -7.60 -19.25 -30.33
N ARG A 58 -8.17 -19.07 -31.54
CA ARG A 58 -8.39 -17.75 -32.14
C ARG A 58 -9.30 -16.86 -31.28
N LYS A 59 -10.40 -17.39 -30.74
CA LYS A 59 -11.28 -16.65 -29.80
C LYS A 59 -10.52 -16.20 -28.56
N ARG A 60 -9.72 -17.09 -27.98
CA ARG A 60 -8.93 -16.81 -26.77
C ARG A 60 -7.90 -15.71 -27.02
N ASP A 61 -7.19 -15.79 -28.14
CA ASP A 61 -6.20 -14.79 -28.54
C ASP A 61 -6.83 -13.43 -28.82
N LEU A 62 -7.96 -13.41 -29.52
CA LEU A 62 -8.71 -12.19 -29.79
C LEU A 62 -9.24 -11.55 -28.50
N ALA A 63 -9.79 -12.34 -27.58
CA ALA A 63 -10.20 -11.86 -26.27
C ALA A 63 -9.03 -11.30 -25.46
N LYS A 64 -7.83 -11.93 -25.56
CA LYS A 64 -6.61 -11.43 -24.93
C LYS A 64 -6.20 -10.09 -25.53
N ARG A 65 -6.19 -9.95 -26.86
CA ARG A 65 -5.89 -8.69 -27.57
C ARG A 65 -6.83 -7.56 -27.15
N ILE A 66 -8.15 -7.83 -27.09
CA ILE A 66 -9.15 -6.87 -26.61
C ILE A 66 -8.87 -6.43 -25.17
N ARG A 67 -8.63 -7.38 -24.25
CA ARG A 67 -8.32 -7.06 -22.85
C ARG A 67 -7.06 -6.21 -22.71
N SER A 68 -5.99 -6.60 -23.42
CA SER A 68 -4.72 -5.87 -23.40
C SER A 68 -4.85 -4.46 -23.96
N LEU A 69 -5.54 -4.29 -25.10
CA LEU A 69 -5.72 -2.98 -25.72
C LEU A 69 -6.60 -2.06 -24.86
N ARG A 70 -7.68 -2.61 -24.28
CA ARG A 70 -8.53 -1.89 -23.32
C ARG A 70 -7.73 -1.45 -22.10
N ALA A 71 -6.89 -2.32 -21.54
CA ALA A 71 -6.04 -1.99 -20.40
C ALA A 71 -5.04 -0.88 -20.77
N PHE A 72 -4.40 -0.97 -21.94
CA PHE A 72 -3.49 0.06 -22.44
C PHE A 72 -4.16 1.44 -22.53
N HIS A 73 -5.33 1.53 -23.16
CA HIS A 73 -6.06 2.79 -23.30
C HIS A 73 -6.54 3.33 -21.95
N ARG A 74 -6.96 2.46 -21.03
CA ARG A 74 -7.34 2.86 -19.67
C ARG A 74 -6.15 3.44 -18.91
N THR A 75 -5.03 2.75 -18.90
CA THR A 75 -3.82 3.24 -18.24
C THR A 75 -3.39 4.58 -18.84
N ARG A 76 -3.35 4.70 -20.17
CA ARG A 76 -2.98 5.94 -20.86
C ARG A 76 -3.92 7.10 -20.50
N ALA A 77 -5.23 6.87 -20.50
CA ALA A 77 -6.22 7.89 -20.16
C ALA A 77 -6.12 8.32 -18.69
N LEU A 78 -5.94 7.36 -17.78
CA LEU A 78 -5.78 7.65 -16.35
C LEU A 78 -4.48 8.42 -16.09
N THR A 79 -3.37 8.06 -16.73
CA THR A 79 -2.11 8.81 -16.63
C THR A 79 -2.29 10.25 -17.08
N LYS A 80 -2.95 10.50 -18.21
CA LYS A 80 -3.24 11.86 -18.68
C LYS A 80 -4.11 12.64 -17.69
N LEU A 81 -5.15 12.01 -17.14
CA LEU A 81 -6.03 12.66 -16.17
C LEU A 81 -5.27 13.04 -14.88
N ARG A 82 -4.39 12.16 -14.41
CA ARG A 82 -3.54 12.45 -13.24
C ARG A 82 -2.52 13.54 -13.54
N GLN A 83 -1.94 13.54 -14.73
CA GLN A 83 -1.02 14.59 -15.17
C GLN A 83 -1.73 15.95 -15.16
N GLN A 84 -2.90 16.06 -15.81
CA GLN A 84 -3.70 17.28 -15.81
C GLN A 84 -4.08 17.73 -14.40
N TYR A 85 -4.43 16.79 -13.51
CA TYR A 85 -4.70 17.10 -12.12
C TYR A 85 -3.49 17.77 -11.45
N PHE A 86 -2.29 17.19 -11.57
CA PHE A 86 -1.10 17.77 -10.95
C PHE A 86 -0.63 19.06 -11.61
N GLU A 87 -0.87 19.24 -12.92
CA GLU A 87 -0.57 20.48 -13.64
C GLU A 87 -1.45 21.64 -13.16
N HIS A 88 -2.72 21.40 -12.83
CA HIS A 88 -3.69 22.46 -12.49
C HIS A 88 -4.09 22.51 -11.01
N LYS A 89 -3.53 21.65 -10.17
CA LYS A 89 -3.90 21.60 -8.75
C LYS A 89 -3.63 22.93 -8.05
N ASP A 90 -2.47 23.52 -8.31
CA ASP A 90 -2.05 24.76 -7.66
C ASP A 90 -2.87 25.95 -8.19
N ASP A 91 -3.22 25.95 -9.49
CA ASP A 91 -4.12 26.93 -10.10
C ASP A 91 -5.49 26.94 -9.39
N ALA A 92 -6.06 25.77 -9.14
CA ALA A 92 -7.34 25.64 -8.44
C ALA A 92 -7.29 26.18 -7.00
N VAL A 93 -6.17 25.97 -6.30
CA VAL A 93 -5.95 26.52 -4.94
C VAL A 93 -5.83 28.04 -4.98
N ILE A 94 -5.12 28.58 -5.97
CA ILE A 94 -4.96 30.03 -6.17
C ILE A 94 -6.30 30.68 -6.52
N GLU A 95 -7.05 30.12 -7.47
CA GLU A 95 -8.38 30.60 -7.85
C GLU A 95 -9.34 30.59 -6.66
N GLN A 96 -9.28 29.56 -5.83
CA GLN A 96 -10.08 29.47 -4.61
C GLN A 96 -9.75 30.60 -3.62
N GLN A 97 -8.46 30.88 -3.39
CA GLN A 97 -8.00 31.98 -2.52
C GLN A 97 -8.41 33.35 -3.08
N LEU A 98 -8.28 33.56 -4.39
CA LEU A 98 -8.62 34.81 -5.06
C LEU A 98 -10.13 35.07 -5.11
N SER A 99 -10.95 34.01 -5.18
CA SER A 99 -12.40 34.15 -5.28
C SER A 99 -13.07 34.67 -3.99
N GLY A 100 -12.33 34.74 -2.88
CA GLY A 100 -12.85 35.18 -1.57
C GLY A 100 -13.97 34.29 -1.02
N LYS A 101 -14.37 33.24 -1.74
CA LYS A 101 -15.25 32.20 -1.24
C LYS A 101 -14.42 31.44 -0.23
N ALA A 102 -14.74 31.64 1.05
CA ALA A 102 -14.37 30.70 2.09
C ALA A 102 -14.56 29.31 1.49
N ALA A 103 -13.51 28.49 1.57
CA ALA A 103 -13.54 27.13 1.07
C ALA A 103 -14.92 26.56 1.38
N PRO A 104 -15.61 25.87 0.44
CA PRO A 104 -16.71 25.02 0.88
C PRO A 104 -16.12 24.29 2.06
N VAL A 105 -16.78 24.42 3.21
CA VAL A 105 -16.45 23.62 4.38
C VAL A 105 -16.52 22.22 3.83
N LEU A 106 -15.37 21.72 3.38
CA LEU A 106 -15.04 20.33 3.15
C LEU A 106 -15.67 19.73 4.38
N ASP A 107 -16.79 19.04 4.16
CA ASP A 107 -17.72 18.67 5.19
C ASP A 107 -16.95 18.38 6.47
N ALA A 108 -17.51 18.75 7.62
CA ALA A 108 -17.03 18.34 8.94
C ALA A 108 -16.89 16.80 9.14
N ARG A 109 -16.77 16.02 8.05
CA ARG A 109 -15.95 14.82 7.88
C ARG A 109 -14.45 15.08 7.70
N HIS A 110 -13.98 16.32 7.86
CA HIS A 110 -12.74 16.55 8.59
C HIS A 110 -12.89 16.00 10.01
N GLY A 111 -13.03 14.68 10.12
CA GLY A 111 -12.27 14.01 11.13
C GLY A 111 -10.84 14.45 10.84
N GLU A 112 -10.36 15.41 11.63
CA GLU A 112 -9.33 15.00 12.57
C GLU A 112 -9.63 13.53 12.93
N THR A 113 -9.07 12.61 12.14
CA THR A 113 -8.40 11.52 12.78
C THR A 113 -7.38 12.24 13.65
N ALA A 114 -7.82 12.69 14.83
CA ALA A 114 -7.19 12.31 16.07
C ALA A 114 -6.77 10.90 15.78
N SER A 115 -5.54 10.77 15.30
CA SER A 115 -4.88 9.50 15.14
C SER A 115 -5.09 8.95 16.52
N ARG A 116 -6.04 8.00 16.64
CA ARG A 116 -6.18 7.23 17.86
C ARG A 116 -4.84 6.54 17.89
N LEU A 117 -3.88 7.18 18.55
CA LEU A 117 -2.57 6.66 18.79
C LEU A 117 -2.91 5.40 19.56
N VAL A 118 -2.92 4.28 18.83
CA VAL A 118 -3.44 3.00 19.32
C VAL A 118 -2.69 2.60 20.59
N LEU A 119 -1.49 3.16 20.75
CA LEU A 119 -0.65 3.09 21.93
C LEU A 119 -0.62 4.44 22.65
N LEU A 120 -1.08 4.42 23.91
CA LEU A 120 -1.07 5.56 24.84
C LEU A 120 0.31 6.20 24.97
N GLU A 121 1.38 5.42 24.82
CA GLU A 121 2.76 5.86 24.87
C GLU A 121 3.08 6.91 23.81
N ARG A 122 2.53 6.78 22.59
CA ARG A 122 2.76 7.78 21.54
C ARG A 122 2.08 9.11 21.86
N ALA A 123 0.91 9.08 22.49
CA ALA A 123 0.20 10.29 22.92
C ALA A 123 0.96 10.98 24.06
N GLN A 124 1.52 10.20 24.99
CA GLN A 124 2.36 10.70 26.07
C GLN A 124 3.66 11.34 25.55
N ILE A 125 4.33 10.70 24.57
CA ILE A 125 5.50 11.29 23.91
C ILE A 125 5.12 12.62 23.23
N ALA A 126 4.03 12.64 22.45
CA ALA A 126 3.58 13.85 21.78
C ALA A 126 3.27 14.98 22.79
N ALA A 127 2.61 14.68 23.91
CA ALA A 127 2.34 15.66 24.95
C ALA A 127 3.61 16.23 25.58
N LEU A 128 4.63 15.38 25.85
CA LEU A 128 5.91 15.80 26.42
C LEU A 128 6.69 16.74 25.48
N PHE A 129 6.57 16.56 24.16
CA PHE A 129 7.27 17.40 23.18
C PHE A 129 6.45 18.61 22.69
N ALA A 130 5.12 18.53 22.68
CA ALA A 130 4.24 19.59 22.17
C ALA A 130 3.93 20.66 23.22
N ALA A 131 3.87 20.31 24.50
CA ALA A 131 3.51 21.22 25.59
C ALA A 131 4.75 21.83 26.26
N ARG A 132 5.69 22.39 25.49
CA ARG A 132 6.88 23.01 26.06
C ARG A 132 6.64 24.50 26.32
N PRO A 133 6.49 24.94 27.58
CA PRO A 133 6.48 26.37 27.87
C PRO A 133 7.86 26.96 27.56
N THR A 134 7.90 28.22 27.13
CA THR A 134 9.14 28.94 26.80
C THR A 134 10.07 29.11 28.00
N ASP A 135 9.56 28.95 29.23
CA ASP A 135 10.26 29.22 30.49
C ASP A 135 10.53 27.93 31.32
N THR A 136 10.98 26.85 30.70
CA THR A 136 11.40 25.63 31.45
C THR A 136 12.78 25.79 32.05
N THR A 137 12.96 25.55 33.36
CA THR A 137 14.28 25.48 33.99
C THR A 137 15.07 24.25 33.48
N SER A 138 16.40 24.32 33.47
CA SER A 138 17.27 23.19 33.05
C SER A 138 16.97 21.86 33.76
N ALA A 139 16.59 21.92 35.04
CA ALA A 139 16.22 20.75 35.82
C ALA A 139 14.90 20.10 35.37
N GLN A 140 13.90 20.91 35.01
CA GLN A 140 12.61 20.42 34.49
C GLN A 140 12.79 19.80 33.10
N HIS A 141 13.63 20.42 32.26
CA HIS A 141 13.98 19.86 30.97
C HIS A 141 14.64 18.48 31.08
N LEU A 142 15.56 18.30 32.03
CA LEU A 142 16.18 17.00 32.27
C LEU A 142 15.13 15.96 32.70
N GLN A 143 14.18 16.35 33.55
CA GLN A 143 13.13 15.47 34.04
C GLN A 143 12.14 15.06 32.93
N ASP A 144 11.73 16.00 32.07
CA ASP A 144 10.86 15.72 30.93
C ASP A 144 11.55 14.80 29.91
N MET A 145 12.86 15.00 29.69
CA MET A 145 13.66 14.13 28.83
C MET A 145 13.78 12.72 29.40
N LEU A 146 14.01 12.57 30.71
CA LEU A 146 14.04 11.27 31.37
C LEU A 146 12.68 10.56 31.26
N GLN A 147 11.58 11.30 31.44
CA GLN A 147 10.23 10.79 31.28
C GLN A 147 9.94 10.37 29.84
N ALA A 148 10.35 11.17 28.85
CA ALA A 148 10.23 10.82 27.44
C ALA A 148 11.01 9.54 27.10
N VAL A 149 12.22 9.38 27.61
CA VAL A 149 13.03 8.16 27.43
C VAL A 149 12.33 6.94 28.03
N GLN A 150 11.77 7.05 29.23
CA GLN A 150 11.03 5.95 29.85
C GLN A 150 9.80 5.54 29.02
N VAL A 151 9.04 6.52 28.50
CA VAL A 151 7.88 6.26 27.65
C VAL A 151 8.31 5.66 26.30
N MET A 152 9.43 6.11 25.71
CA MET A 152 10.00 5.51 24.50
C MET A 152 10.44 4.06 24.72
N VAL A 153 11.07 3.74 25.87
CA VAL A 153 11.42 2.36 26.22
C VAL A 153 10.16 1.50 26.39
N ALA A 154 9.12 2.04 27.02
CA ALA A 154 7.83 1.35 27.15
C ALA A 154 7.17 1.10 25.77
N LEU A 155 7.25 2.07 24.85
CA LEU A 155 6.77 1.94 23.48
C LEU A 155 7.53 0.84 22.72
N CYS A 156 8.86 0.80 22.83
CA CYS A 156 9.69 -0.23 22.17
C CYS A 156 9.37 -1.66 22.62
N ARG A 157 8.82 -1.83 23.83
CA ARG A 157 8.37 -3.13 24.34
C ARG A 157 6.98 -3.53 23.83
N ARG A 158 6.25 -2.63 23.17
CA ARG A 158 4.92 -2.89 22.61
C ARG A 158 5.03 -3.16 21.11
N LYS A 159 4.43 -4.27 20.68
CA LYS A 159 4.27 -4.59 19.26
C LYS A 159 2.96 -3.94 18.81
N GLU A 160 3.01 -3.02 17.85
CA GLU A 160 1.81 -2.57 17.15
C GLU A 160 1.27 -3.74 16.35
N GLY A 161 0.37 -4.51 16.97
CA GLY A 161 -0.47 -5.44 16.25
C GLY A 161 -1.27 -4.64 15.25
N GLY A 162 -0.99 -4.84 13.95
CA GLY A 162 -1.89 -4.38 12.91
C GLY A 162 -3.30 -4.80 13.30
N GLY A 163 -4.26 -3.87 13.23
CA GLY A 163 -5.65 -4.11 13.56
C GLY A 163 -6.16 -5.41 12.89
N PRO A 164 -7.20 -6.04 13.44
CA PRO A 164 -7.61 -7.38 13.05
C PRO A 164 -7.83 -7.43 11.54
N ARG A 165 -6.85 -8.00 10.82
CA ARG A 165 -7.07 -8.49 9.47
C ARG A 165 -7.94 -9.72 9.66
N GLY A 166 -9.20 -9.60 9.29
CA GLY A 166 -10.14 -10.71 9.28
C GLY A 166 -9.61 -11.83 8.42
N HIS A 167 -8.94 -12.79 9.04
CA HIS A 167 -8.70 -14.12 8.51
C HIS A 167 -8.62 -15.08 9.71
N GLY A 168 -9.67 -15.89 9.84
CA GLY A 168 -9.67 -17.17 10.53
C GLY A 168 -9.18 -17.17 11.97
N ALA A 169 -10.12 -17.13 12.91
CA ALA A 169 -9.90 -17.76 14.20
C ALA A 169 -9.53 -19.24 13.95
N GLN A 170 -8.27 -19.59 14.21
CA GLN A 170 -7.90 -20.94 14.58
C GLN A 170 -7.23 -20.83 15.95
N ASP A 171 -7.87 -21.45 16.93
CA ASP A 171 -7.35 -21.62 18.28
C ASP A 171 -5.96 -22.27 18.23
N PRO A 172 -4.96 -21.78 19.00
CA PRO A 172 -3.74 -22.53 19.17
C PRO A 172 -4.02 -23.70 20.12
N ALA A 173 -4.20 -24.88 19.54
CA ALA A 173 -4.07 -26.14 20.25
C ALA A 173 -2.74 -26.16 21.02
N LEU A 174 -2.83 -26.49 22.30
CA LEU A 174 -1.73 -26.73 23.22
C LEU A 174 -0.76 -27.76 22.61
N SER A 175 0.35 -27.29 22.05
CA SER A 175 1.48 -28.15 21.70
C SER A 175 2.63 -27.85 22.66
N SER A 176 2.74 -28.69 23.69
CA SER A 176 3.87 -28.71 24.61
C SER A 176 5.16 -29.04 23.86
N SER A 177 6.10 -28.10 23.77
CA SER A 177 7.50 -28.41 23.44
C SER A 177 8.32 -28.42 24.74
N PRO A 178 9.31 -29.33 24.89
CA PRO A 178 10.14 -29.41 26.08
C PRO A 178 11.01 -28.16 26.26
N PRO A 179 11.49 -27.88 27.50
CA PRO A 179 12.20 -26.65 27.80
C PRO A 179 13.52 -26.55 27.01
N PRO A 180 13.85 -25.38 26.44
CA PRO A 180 15.13 -25.19 25.77
C PRO A 180 16.26 -25.21 26.80
N THR A 181 17.28 -26.02 26.51
CA THR A 181 18.57 -26.07 27.22
C THR A 181 19.24 -24.68 27.25
N PRO A 182 20.03 -24.37 28.30
CA PRO A 182 20.70 -23.09 28.42
C PRO A 182 21.78 -22.97 27.35
N ARG A 183 21.47 -22.25 26.27
CA ARG A 183 22.46 -21.88 25.25
C ARG A 183 23.22 -20.66 25.77
N THR A 184 24.53 -20.79 25.81
CA THR A 184 25.52 -19.77 26.16
C THR A 184 25.15 -18.45 25.47
N GLN A 185 24.81 -17.45 26.27
CA GLN A 185 24.42 -16.13 25.77
C GLN A 185 25.66 -15.42 25.23
N GLU A 186 25.80 -15.36 23.91
CA GLU A 186 26.61 -14.32 23.28
C GLU A 186 25.83 -13.00 23.41
N THR A 187 26.10 -12.26 24.49
CA THR A 187 25.48 -10.97 24.84
C THR A 187 26.01 -9.80 24.00
N CYS A 188 26.86 -10.05 23.01
CA CYS A 188 27.46 -8.97 22.23
C CYS A 188 26.64 -8.72 20.95
N VAL A 189 25.94 -7.59 20.91
CA VAL A 189 25.41 -7.03 19.67
C VAL A 189 26.61 -6.52 18.86
N PRO A 190 26.83 -7.00 17.62
CA PRO A 190 27.98 -6.53 16.85
C PRO A 190 27.84 -5.03 16.56
N ALA A 191 28.93 -4.29 16.80
CA ALA A 191 28.99 -2.84 16.60
C ALA A 191 28.85 -2.46 15.11
N GLU A 192 29.13 -3.41 14.21
CA GLU A 192 29.03 -3.26 12.77
C GLU A 192 27.92 -4.17 12.24
N CYS A 193 27.02 -3.61 11.43
CA CYS A 193 25.96 -4.34 10.75
C CYS A 193 26.08 -4.16 9.24
N GLN A 194 25.66 -5.16 8.47
CA GLN A 194 25.60 -5.01 7.01
C GLN A 194 24.44 -4.09 6.61
N ALA A 195 24.59 -3.33 5.52
CA ALA A 195 23.60 -2.32 5.10
C ALA A 195 22.16 -2.86 4.88
N LEU A 196 22.01 -4.15 4.59
CA LEU A 196 20.72 -4.82 4.35
C LEU A 196 20.29 -5.73 5.49
N GLN A 197 20.93 -5.61 6.65
CA GLN A 197 20.63 -6.38 7.85
C GLN A 197 19.66 -5.59 8.72
N CYS A 198 18.60 -6.25 9.19
CA CYS A 198 17.64 -5.59 10.06
C CYS A 198 18.20 -5.49 11.48
N LEU A 199 18.43 -4.26 11.97
CA LEU A 199 18.90 -4.00 13.33
C LEU A 199 17.98 -4.60 14.41
N PHE A 200 16.67 -4.65 14.14
CA PHE A 200 15.71 -5.28 15.05
C PHE A 200 15.87 -6.80 15.10
N CYS A 201 16.14 -7.46 13.97
CA CYS A 201 16.39 -8.90 13.95
C CYS A 201 17.74 -9.22 14.61
N LEU A 202 18.77 -8.40 14.38
CA LEU A 202 20.09 -8.56 14.97
C LEU A 202 20.05 -8.52 16.51
N SER A 203 19.22 -7.63 17.07
CA SER A 203 19.06 -7.42 18.51
C SER A 203 18.02 -8.33 19.18
N ASP A 204 17.25 -9.11 18.41
CA ASP A 204 16.25 -10.03 18.96
C ASP A 204 16.89 -11.34 19.42
N MET A 205 17.16 -11.43 20.73
CA MET A 205 17.72 -12.63 21.37
C MET A 205 16.75 -13.83 21.39
N ARG A 206 15.49 -13.64 20.99
CA ARG A 206 14.51 -14.72 20.85
C ARG A 206 14.66 -15.46 19.51
N LEU A 207 15.36 -14.85 18.55
CA LEU A 207 15.65 -15.45 17.24
C LEU A 207 16.93 -16.29 17.31
N VAL A 208 16.97 -17.36 16.50
CA VAL A 208 18.18 -18.16 16.32
C VAL A 208 19.23 -17.31 15.59
N ASN A 209 20.52 -17.53 15.87
CA ASN A 209 21.62 -16.72 15.33
C ASN A 209 21.56 -16.52 13.80
N VAL A 210 21.15 -17.54 13.04
CA VAL A 210 20.97 -17.48 11.58
C VAL A 210 19.91 -16.45 11.17
N ASP A 211 18.77 -16.41 11.87
CA ASP A 211 17.68 -15.47 11.59
C ASP A 211 18.04 -14.04 12.02
N ARG A 212 18.80 -13.91 13.13
CA ARG A 212 19.33 -12.62 13.59
C ARG A 212 20.25 -11.97 12.56
N HIS A 213 21.06 -12.78 11.89
CA HIS A 213 22.06 -12.30 10.94
C HIS A 213 21.58 -12.28 9.48
N ARG A 214 20.32 -12.62 9.20
CA ARG A 214 19.78 -12.67 7.85
C ARG A 214 19.83 -11.30 7.17
N SER A 215 20.55 -11.22 6.05
CA SER A 215 20.57 -10.03 5.19
C SER A 215 19.48 -10.13 4.12
N TRP A 216 18.72 -9.07 3.94
CA TRP A 216 17.71 -8.98 2.89
C TRP A 216 18.40 -8.63 1.56
N SER A 217 19.03 -9.61 0.93
CA SER A 217 19.48 -9.48 -0.46
C SER A 217 18.53 -10.22 -1.38
N SER A 218 17.77 -9.48 -2.19
CA SER A 218 17.16 -10.01 -3.39
C SER A 218 18.26 -10.25 -4.44
N ARG A 219 18.87 -11.43 -4.41
CA ARG A 219 19.45 -12.05 -5.61
C ARG A 219 19.00 -13.51 -5.72
N GLN A 220 17.69 -13.71 -5.81
CA GLN A 220 17.18 -14.76 -6.70
C GLN A 220 17.05 -14.09 -8.07
N ARG A 221 18.13 -14.19 -8.86
CA ARG A 221 18.05 -13.89 -10.29
C ARG A 221 17.28 -15.04 -10.95
N LEU A 222 16.18 -14.68 -11.61
CA LEU A 222 15.61 -15.44 -12.73
C LEU A 222 16.66 -15.64 -13.82
#